data_AF-A0A9E5SSV8-F1
#
_entry.id   AF-A0A9E5SSV8-F1
#
_cell.length_a   1.000
_cell.length_b   1.000
_cell.length_c   1.000
_cell.angle_alpha   90.00
_cell.angle_beta   90.00
_cell.angle_gamma   90.00
#
_symmetry.space_group_name_H-M   'P 1'
#
loop_
_entity.id
_entity.type
_entity.pdbx_description
1 polymer ?
#
loop_
_entity_poly.entity_id
_entity_poly.type
_entity_poly.pdbx_seq_one_letter_code
_entity_poly.pdbx_strand_id
1 'polypeptide(L)' 'MQTFTVGFMGAGNMASASIKGAVNSGAIAAKKVCVYDI' A
#
# COMPACT_ATOMS: atom_id res chain seq x y z
N MET A 1 -1.47 -4.62 17.98
CA MET A 1 -1.58 -3.88 16.71
C MET A 1 -2.20 -4.84 15.68
N GLN A 2 -3.43 -4.61 15.25
CA GLN A 2 -4.12 -5.50 14.29
C GLN A 2 -3.44 -5.38 12.92
N THR A 3 -3.16 -6.51 12.27
CA THR A 3 -2.42 -6.53 11.00
C THR A 3 -3.37 -6.63 9.80
N PHE A 4 -3.76 -5.49 9.25
CA PHE A 4 -4.63 -5.42 8.07
C PHE A 4 -3.86 -5.60 6.75
N THR A 5 -4.47 -6.27 5.79
CA THR A 5 -4.02 -6.29 4.39
C THR A 5 -4.69 -5.12 3.66
N VAL A 6 -3.93 -4.35 2.89
CA VAL A 6 -4.42 -3.14 2.21
C VAL A 6 -4.33 -3.33 0.70
N GLY A 7 -5.45 -3.12 0.02
CA GLY A 7 -5.57 -3.17 -1.43
C GLY A 7 -5.66 -1.78 -2.03
N PHE A 8 -4.89 -1.52 -3.10
CA PHE A 8 -4.99 -0.32 -3.93
C PHE A 8 -5.55 -0.69 -5.30
N MET A 9 -6.59 0.02 -5.73
CA MET A 9 -7.10 -0.05 -7.10
C MET A 9 -6.51 1.12 -7.89
N GLY A 10 -5.78 0.81 -8.96
CA GLY A 10 -4.95 1.74 -9.73
C GLY A 10 -3.48 1.71 -9.25
N ALA A 11 -2.56 1.52 -10.19
CA ALA A 11 -1.11 1.48 -9.95
C ALA A 11 -0.41 2.79 -10.35
N GLY A 12 -1.16 3.90 -10.44
CA GLY A 12 -0.64 5.21 -10.83
C GLY A 12 0.36 5.80 -9.84
N ASN A 13 0.99 6.91 -10.25
CA ASN A 13 2.02 7.62 -9.47
C ASN A 13 1.54 8.03 -8.07
N MET A 14 0.26 8.38 -7.92
CA MET A 14 -0.33 8.75 -6.63
C MET A 14 -0.48 7.54 -5.70
N ALA A 15 -1.02 6.43 -6.19
CA ALA A 15 -1.13 5.19 -5.42
C ALA A 15 0.25 4.71 -4.95
N SER A 16 1.24 4.75 -5.85
CA SER A 16 2.63 4.43 -5.54
C SER A 16 3.22 5.32 -4.44
N ALA A 17 2.95 6.63 -4.47
CA ALA A 17 3.42 7.57 -3.44
C ALA A 17 2.77 7.29 -2.06
N SER A 18 1.45 7.04 -2.02
CA SER A 18 0.73 6.70 -0.80
C SER A 18 1.22 5.38 -0.18
N ILE A 19 1.39 4.33 -1.00
CA ILE A 19 1.94 3.04 -0.57
C ILE A 19 3.34 3.24 0.03
N LYS A 20 4.20 3.97 -0.68
CA LYS A 20 5.57 4.21 -0.24
C LYS A 20 5.62 4.97 1.09
N GLY A 21 4.76 5.98 1.26
CA GLY A 21 4.64 6.72 2.52
C GLY A 21 4.20 5.82 3.69
N ALA A 22 3.17 4.99 3.47
CA ALA A 22 2.63 4.11 4.51
C ALA A 22 3.59 2.95 4.89
N VAL A 23 4.38 2.45 3.93
CA VAL A 23 5.41 1.44 4.20
C VAL A 23 6.60 2.06 4.94
N ASN A 24 7.07 3.23 4.51
CA ASN A 24 8.21 3.90 5.14
C ASN A 24 7.91 4.39 6.56
N SER A 25 6.66 4.76 6.85
CA SER A 25 6.23 5.12 8.20
C SER A 25 6.07 3.93 9.14
N GLY A 26 6.17 2.70 8.63
CA GLY A 26 5.92 1.47 9.38
C GLY A 26 4.43 1.21 9.67
N ALA A 27 3.53 2.03 9.12
CA ALA A 27 2.09 1.85 9.29
C ALA A 27 1.57 0.57 8.62
N ILE A 28 2.18 0.15 7.49
CA ILE A 28 1.83 -1.06 6.76
C ILE A 28 3.10 -1.81 6.37
N ALA A 29 3.12 -3.12 6.62
CA ALA A 29 4.19 -3.98 6.11
C ALA A 29 4.06 -4.15 4.59
N ALA A 30 5.15 -3.98 3.83
CA ALA A 30 5.13 -4.10 2.36
C ALA A 30 4.50 -5.42 1.86
N LYS A 31 4.67 -6.53 2.60
CA LYS A 31 4.10 -7.85 2.29
C LYS A 31 2.57 -7.91 2.39
N LYS A 32 1.95 -6.88 2.95
CA LYS A 32 0.50 -6.75 3.17
C LYS A 32 -0.14 -5.75 2.19
N VAL A 33 0.60 -5.25 1.20
CA VAL A 33 0.08 -4.37 0.16
C VAL A 33 -0.20 -5.17 -1.11
N CYS A 34 -1.42 -5.06 -1.61
CA CYS A 34 -1.83 -5.59 -2.90
C CYS A 34 -2.22 -4.42 -3.81
N VAL A 35 -1.83 -4.47 -5.07
CA VAL A 35 -2.21 -3.46 -6.07
C VAL A 35 -2.85 -4.19 -7.25
N TYR A 36 -3.98 -3.66 -7.71
CA TYR A 36 -4.69 -4.15 -8.89
C TYR A 36 -4.95 -2.97 -9.83
N ASP A 37 -4.69 -3.14 -11.11
CA ASP A 37 -4.96 -2.16 -12.17
C ASP A 37 -5.40 -2.89 -13.44
N ILE A 38 -6.08 -2.20 -14.36
CA ILE A 38 -6.57 -2.77 -15.64
C ILE A 38 -5.62 -2.55 -16.80
#